data_AF-A0A938XZF1-F1
#
_entry.id   AF-A0A938XZF1-F1
#
_cell.length_a   1.000
_cell.length_b   1.000
_cell.length_c   1.000
_cell.angle_alpha   90.00
_cell.angle_beta   90.00
_cell.angle_gamma   90.00
#
_symmetry.space_group_name_H-M   'P 1'
#
loop_
_entity.id
_entity.type
_entity.pdbx_description
1 polymer ?
#
loop_
_entity_poly.entity_id
_entity_poly.type
_entity_poly.pdbx_seq_one_letter_code
_entity_poly.pdbx_strand_id
1 'polypeptide(L)' 'MIGSGSVVTKDIPDGVVAAGNSCRVIREITNEDKEYWNRLKNEYYKDVNE' A
#
# COMPACT_ATOMS: atom_id res chain seq x y z
N MET A 1 -2.76 0.86 -2.01
CA MET A 1 -1.49 1.10 -1.27
C MET A 1 -1.50 2.56 -0.81
N ILE A 2 -1.14 2.86 0.45
CA ILE A 2 -1.07 4.25 0.97
C ILE A 2 0.38 4.56 1.36
N GLY A 3 0.92 5.66 0.85
CA GLY A 3 2.27 6.12 1.22
C GLY A 3 2.33 6.57 2.68
N SER A 4 3.48 6.35 3.34
CA SER A 4 3.69 6.81 4.71
C SER A 4 3.55 8.34 4.83
N GLY A 5 3.11 8.81 6.01
CA GLY A 5 2.90 10.24 6.26
C GLY A 5 1.72 10.86 5.52
N SER A 6 0.86 10.05 4.89
CA SER A 6 -0.32 10.56 4.18
C SER A 6 -1.45 10.93 5.14
N VAL A 7 -2.15 12.02 4.84
CA VAL A 7 -3.37 12.43 5.54
C VAL A 7 -4.54 12.25 4.59
N VAL A 8 -5.28 11.16 4.80
CA VAL A 8 -6.42 10.75 3.99
C VAL A 8 -7.68 11.43 4.53
N THR A 9 -8.26 12.32 3.74
CA THR A 9 -9.45 13.10 4.11
C THR A 9 -10.69 12.73 3.30
N LYS A 10 -10.55 11.81 2.34
CA LYS A 10 -11.59 11.35 1.41
C LYS A 10 -11.33 9.89 1.07
N ASP A 11 -12.36 9.22 0.57
CA ASP A 11 -12.26 7.84 0.09
C ASP A 11 -11.21 7.71 -1.04
N ILE A 12 -10.54 6.57 -1.05
CA ILE A 12 -9.51 6.24 -2.03
C ILE A 12 -10.03 5.08 -2.89
N PRO A 13 -10.01 5.19 -4.23
CA PRO A 13 -10.40 4.09 -5.10
C PRO A 13 -9.57 2.82 -4.89
N ASP A 14 -10.17 1.67 -5.14
CA ASP A 14 -9.44 0.40 -5.13
C ASP A 14 -8.39 0.35 -6.23
N GLY A 15 -7.33 -0.45 -5.99
CA GLY A 15 -6.33 -0.71 -7.03
C GLY A 15 -5.37 0.45 -7.31
N VAL A 16 -5.26 1.46 -6.44
CA VAL A 16 -4.35 2.60 -6.64
C VAL A 16 -3.28 2.74 -5.56
N VAL A 17 -2.22 3.45 -5.93
CA VAL A 17 -1.23 4.02 -5.02
C VAL A 17 -1.61 5.47 -4.78
N ALA A 18 -1.85 5.83 -3.52
CA ALA A 18 -2.16 7.20 -3.11
C ALA A 18 -1.22 7.66 -2.00
N ALA A 19 -0.80 8.92 -2.03
CA ALA A 19 -0.01 9.51 -0.94
C ALA A 19 -0.17 11.03 -0.82
N GLY A 20 0.34 11.58 0.28
CA GLY A 20 0.49 13.03 0.53
C GLY A 20 -0.44 13.59 1.61
N ASN A 21 -0.29 14.89 1.88
CA ASN A 21 -1.11 15.65 2.84
C ASN A 21 -1.58 16.96 2.21
N SER A 22 -2.78 17.06 1.61
CA SER A 22 -3.85 16.04 1.49
C SER A 22 -3.52 14.88 0.54
N CYS A 23 -3.90 13.66 0.89
CA CYS A 23 -3.65 12.45 0.09
C CYS A 23 -4.33 12.49 -1.30
N ARG A 24 -3.62 12.08 -2.35
CA ARG A 24 -4.12 12.01 -3.74
C ARG A 24 -3.64 10.73 -4.42
N VAL A 25 -4.41 10.28 -5.43
CA VAL A 25 -4.01 9.18 -6.31
C VAL A 25 -2.78 9.60 -7.12
N ILE A 26 -1.76 8.75 -7.13
CA ILE A 26 -0.52 8.93 -7.89
C ILE A 26 -0.54 8.08 -9.16
N ARG A 27 -0.90 6.79 -9.02
CA ARG A 27 -0.95 5.81 -10.13
C ARG A 27 -1.78 4.58 -9.75
N GLU A 28 -2.08 3.74 -10.71
CA GLU A 28 -2.64 2.39 -10.50
C GLU A 28 -1.59 1.42 -9.92
N ILE A 29 -2.06 0.40 -9.21
CA ILE A 29 -1.27 -0.71 -8.68
C ILE A 29 -0.91 -1.65 -9.84
N THR A 30 0.38 -2.02 -9.91
CA THR A 30 0.89 -2.95 -10.91
C THR A 30 1.10 -4.35 -10.32
N ASN A 31 1.54 -5.31 -11.14
CA ASN A 31 1.83 -6.66 -10.66
C ASN A 31 3.06 -6.67 -9.74
N GLU A 32 4.05 -5.83 -10.02
CA GLU A 32 5.27 -5.68 -9.22
C GLU A 32 4.95 -5.23 -7.79
N ASP A 33 3.98 -4.32 -7.62
CA ASP A 33 3.52 -3.90 -6.28
C ASP A 33 2.91 -5.07 -5.50
N LYS A 34 2.15 -5.94 -6.16
CA LYS A 34 1.51 -7.11 -5.55
C LYS A 34 2.56 -8.14 -5.12
N GLU A 35 3.52 -8.41 -5.98
CA GLU A 35 4.65 -9.31 -5.67
C GLU A 35 5.45 -8.79 -4.47
N TYR A 36 5.77 -7.50 -4.46
CA TYR A 36 6.45 -6.85 -3.35
C TYR A 36 5.69 -7.02 -2.03
N TRP A 37 4.39 -6.74 -2.02
CA TRP A 37 3.55 -6.89 -0.82
C TRP A 37 3.38 -8.34 -0.38
N ASN A 38 3.25 -9.28 -1.31
CA ASN A 38 3.15 -10.71 -0.98
C ASN A 38 4.41 -11.21 -0.28
N ARG A 39 5.59 -10.76 -0.71
CA ARG A 39 6.86 -11.10 -0.05
C ARG A 39 6.91 -10.57 1.39
N LEU A 40 6.64 -9.27 1.58
CA LEU A 40 6.62 -8.67 2.92
C LEU A 40 5.58 -9.32 3.84
N LYS A 41 4.40 -9.64 3.30
CA LYS A 41 3.34 -10.36 4.03
C LYS A 41 3.84 -11.72 4.50
N ASN A 42 4.48 -12.49 3.62
CA ASN A 42 5.00 -13.81 3.96
C ASN A 42 6.09 -13.74 5.02
N GLU A 43 6.98 -12.75 4.96
CA GLU A 43 8.02 -12.52 5.98
C GLU A 43 7.38 -12.19 7.34
N TYR A 44 6.45 -11.23 7.39
CA TYR A 44 5.75 -10.85 8.63
C TYR A 44 5.07 -12.04 9.32
N TYR A 45 4.39 -12.91 8.55
CA TYR A 45 3.72 -14.08 9.14
C TYR A 45 4.67 -15.23 9.49
N LYS A 46 5.90 -15.28 8.97
CA LYS A 46 6.89 -16.24 9.46
C LYS A 46 7.33 -15.86 10.86
N ASP A 47 7.69 -14.59 11.05
CA ASP A 47 8.18 -14.07 12.34
C ASP A 47 7.12 -14.13 13.46
N VAL A 48 5.83 -14.07 13.12
CA VAL A 48 4.72 -14.16 14.10
C VAL A 48 4.40 -15.60 14.51
N ASN A 49 4.68 -16.58 13.65
CA ASN A 49 4.34 -17.99 13.88
C ASN A 49 5.55 -18.84 14.31
N GLU A 50 6.70 -18.22 14.55
CA GLU A 50 7.91 -18.79 15.15
C GLU A 50 8.05 -18.31 16.61
#